data_AF-A0AAW4QPK5-F1
#
_entry.id   AF-A0AAW4QPK5-F1
#
_cell.length_a   1.000
_cell.length_b   1.000
_cell.length_c   1.000
_cell.angle_alpha   90.00
_cell.angle_beta   90.00
_cell.angle_gamma   90.00
#
_symmetry.space_group_name_H-M   'P 1'
#
loop_
_entity.id
_entity.type
_entity.pdbx_description
1 polymer ?
#
loop_
_entity_poly.entity_id
_entity_poly.type
_entity_poly.pdbx_seq_one_letter_code
_entity_poly.pdbx_strand_id
1 'polypeptide(L)' 'MTYLQQLNEIAFKLSLPVLQDINNRIRDWIVSGGEEDDEYIGQQLRFAQNYLKMHGE' A
#
# COMPACT_ATOMS: atom_id res chain seq x y z
N MET A 1 -6.88 3.02 13.10
CA MET A 1 -6.01 2.14 12.27
C MET A 1 -5.53 2.98 11.12
N THR A 2 -4.21 3.11 10.93
CA THR A 2 -3.62 3.91 9.84
C THR A 2 -3.86 3.25 8.49
N TYR A 3 -3.59 3.96 7.39
CA TYR A 3 -3.65 3.35 6.06
C TYR A 3 -2.55 2.30 5.87
N LEU A 4 -1.35 2.52 6.44
CA LEU A 4 -0.28 1.54 6.40
C LEU A 4 -0.66 0.23 7.11
N GLN A 5 -1.32 0.32 8.26
CA GLN A 5 -1.83 -0.86 8.98
C GLN A 5 -2.83 -1.66 8.13
N GLN A 6 -3.80 -0.99 7.50
CA GLN A 6 -4.76 -1.64 6.59
C GLN A 6 -4.07 -2.27 5.37
N LEU A 7 -3.02 -1.66 4.84
CA LEU A 7 -2.27 -2.20 3.72
C LEU A 7 -1.51 -3.48 4.12
N ASN A 8 -0.91 -3.51 5.31
CA ASN A 8 -0.20 -4.68 5.82
C ASN A 8 -1.12 -5.90 5.96
N GLU A 9 -2.40 -5.71 6.28
CA GLU A 9 -3.39 -6.80 6.36
C GLU A 9 -3.67 -7.47 5.01
N ILE A 10 -3.46 -6.78 3.89
CA ILE A 10 -3.70 -7.32 2.54
C ILE A 10 -2.41 -7.59 1.77
N ALA A 11 -1.24 -7.19 2.29
CA ALA A 11 0.05 -7.28 1.62
C ALA A 11 0.38 -8.70 1.12
N PHE A 12 0.04 -9.73 1.90
CA PHE A 12 0.28 -11.13 1.55
C PHE A 12 -0.53 -11.63 0.34
N LYS A 13 -1.58 -10.91 -0.05
CA LYS A 13 -2.42 -11.24 -1.22
C LYS A 13 -1.89 -10.63 -2.52
N LEU A 14 -0.96 -9.68 -2.42
CA LEU A 14 -0.42 -8.98 -3.58
C LEU A 14 0.66 -9.83 -4.26
N SER A 15 0.73 -9.74 -5.58
CA SER A 15 1.86 -10.30 -6.32
C SER A 15 3.15 -9.59 -5.90
N LEU A 16 4.27 -10.33 -5.90
CA LEU A 16 5.57 -9.80 -5.46
C LEU A 16 5.95 -8.48 -6.15
N PRO A 17 5.78 -8.30 -7.48
CA PRO A 17 6.12 -7.03 -8.12
C PRO A 17 5.27 -5.84 -7.62
N VAL A 18 3.98 -6.07 -7.37
CA VAL A 18 3.07 -5.02 -6.89
C VAL A 18 3.38 -4.65 -5.45
N LEU A 19 3.63 -5.64 -4.60
CA LEU A 19 4.03 -5.42 -3.22
C LEU A 19 5.34 -4.62 -3.13
N GLN A 20 6.31 -4.94 -3.99
CA GLN A 20 7.59 -4.22 -4.04
C GLN A 20 7.44 -2.75 -4.45
N ASP A 21 6.63 -2.46 -5.47
CA ASP A 21 6.37 -1.07 -5.90
C ASP A 21 5.74 -0.24 -4.78
N ILE A 22 4.70 -0.79 -4.14
CA ILE A 22 4.02 -0.12 -3.04
C ILE A 22 4.97 0.11 -1.86
N ASN A 23 5.76 -0.89 -1.48
CA ASN A 23 6.73 -0.75 -0.40
C ASN A 23 7.78 0.34 -0.68
N ASN A 24 8.26 0.45 -1.92
CA ASN A 24 9.21 1.50 -2.30
C ASN A 24 8.58 2.89 -2.17
N ARG A 25 7.35 3.07 -2.68
CA ARG A 25 6.62 4.35 -2.57
C ARG A 25 6.40 4.77 -1.12
N ILE A 26 6.00 3.82 -0.26
CA ILE A 26 5.80 4.07 1.16
C ILE A 26 7.12 4.43 1.83
N ARG A 27 8.18 3.67 1.56
CA ARG A 27 9.51 3.95 2.09
C ARG A 27 9.97 5.36 1.72
N ASP A 28 9.85 5.75 0.46
CA ASP A 28 10.26 7.07 -0.03
C ASP A 28 9.45 8.18 0.64
N TRP A 29 8.15 7.96 0.87
CA TRP A 29 7.28 8.90 1.57
C TRP A 29 7.68 9.09 3.02
N ILE A 30 7.85 8.00 3.78
CA ILE A 30 8.23 8.03 5.19
C ILE A 30 9.63 8.68 5.36
N VAL A 31 10.58 8.34 4.50
CA VAL A 31 11.93 8.95 4.53
C VAL A 31 11.89 10.45 4.24
N SER A 32 10.89 10.92 3.48
CA SER A 32 10.69 12.34 3.18
C SER A 32 9.95 13.10 4.30
N GLY A 33 9.62 12.43 5.41
CA GLY A 33 8.92 13.03 6.56
C GLY A 33 7.41 12.86 6.54
N GLY A 34 6.87 12.01 5.65
CA GLY A 34 5.45 11.66 5.64
C GLY A 34 5.06 10.68 6.75
N GLU A 35 3.76 10.62 7.05
CA GLU A 35 3.18 9.79 8.11
C GLU A 35 2.37 8.60 7.56
N GLU A 36 2.15 7.59 8.39
CA GLU A 36 1.43 6.36 8.03
C GLU A 36 -0.07 6.55 7.73
N ASP A 37 -0.61 7.66 8.21
CA ASP A 37 -1.99 8.14 8.10
C ASP A 37 -2.21 8.99 6.84
N ASP A 38 -1.14 9.45 6.20
CA ASP A 38 -1.27 10.43 5.11
C ASP A 38 -2.12 9.92 3.95
N GLU A 39 -2.82 10.86 3.29
CA GLU A 39 -3.62 10.57 2.11
C GLU A 39 -2.82 9.86 1.00
N TYR A 40 -1.51 10.10 0.93
CA TYR A 40 -0.61 9.41 0.01
C TYR A 40 -0.56 7.90 0.27
N ILE A 41 -0.45 7.46 1.53
CA ILE A 41 -0.51 6.05 1.91
C ILE A 41 -1.92 5.49 1.63
N GLY A 42 -2.96 6.29 1.88
CA GLY A 42 -4.33 5.96 1.53
C GLY A 42 -4.53 5.71 0.02
N GLN A 43 -3.80 6.42 -0.85
CA GLN A 43 -3.78 6.14 -2.29
C GLN A 43 -3.16 4.78 -2.61
N GLN A 44 -2.06 4.42 -1.94
CA GLN A 44 -1.43 3.09 -2.12
C GLN A 44 -2.35 1.96 -1.66
N LEU A 45 -3.07 2.15 -0.54
CA LEU A 45 -4.08 1.20 -0.06
C LEU A 45 -5.21 1.01 -1.09
N ARG A 46 -5.77 2.11 -1.62
CA ARG A 46 -6.84 2.03 -2.65
C ARG A 46 -6.36 1.32 -3.91
N PHE A 47 -5.13 1.60 -4.33
CA PHE A 47 -4.51 0.90 -5.45
C PHE A 47 -4.40 -0.61 -5.19
N ALA A 48 -3.86 -1.02 -4.03
CA ALA A 48 -3.76 -2.43 -3.65
C ALA A 48 -5.13 -3.14 -3.62
N GLN A 49 -6.13 -2.50 -3.02
CA GLN A 49 -7.50 -3.03 -2.97
C GLN A 49 -8.10 -3.18 -4.37
N ASN A 50 -7.91 -2.20 -5.26
CA ASN A 50 -8.40 -2.26 -6.62
C ASN A 50 -7.66 -3.31 -7.45
N TYR A 51 -6.35 -3.45 -7.28
CA TYR A 51 -5.56 -4.50 -7.91
C TYR A 51 -6.11 -5.89 -7.55
N LEU A 52 -6.35 -6.14 -6.26
CA LEU A 52 -6.94 -7.39 -5.78
C LEU A 52 -8.35 -7.63 -6.33
N LYS A 53 -9.19 -6.59 -6.47
CA LYS A 53 -10.52 -6.74 -7.10
C LYS A 53 -10.47 -7.08 -8.59
N MET A 54 -9.42 -6.66 -9.29
CA MET A 54 -9.27 -6.91 -10.73
C MET A 54 -8.56 -8.23 -11.05
N HIS A 55 -7.73 -8.73 -10.13
CA HIS A 55 -6.85 -9.88 -10.36
C HIS A 55 -7.08 -11.05 -9.39
N GLY A 56 -7.87 -10.83 -8.34
CA GLY A 56 -8.42 -11.89 -7.50
C GLY A 56 -9.83 -12.20 -7.97
N GLU A 57 -10.10 -13.47 -8.27
CA GLU A 57 -11.47 -14.00 -8.31
C GLU A 57 -12.18 -13.80 -6.96
#